data_AF-A0A956I105-F1
#
_entry.id   AF-A0A956I105-F1
#
_cell.length_a   1.000
_cell.length_b   1.000
_cell.length_c   1.000
_cell.angle_alpha   90.00
_cell.angle_beta   90.00
_cell.angle_gamma   90.00
#
_symmetry.space_group_name_H-M   'P 1'
#
loop_
_entity.id
_entity.type
_entity.pdbx_description
1 polymer ?
#
loop_
_entity_poly.entity_id
_entity_poly.type
_entity_poly.pdbx_seq_one_letter_code
_entity_poly.pdbx_strand_id
1 'polypeptide(L)'
;MPLPPLLAFTLLTGFLTSLAGRQELRMSPRPIVLTRGFASYVSYACLVVVPISVYFYVFHGDWFLLYTIDVNRIPSAVALVGFVVEAGLGSLAFLLGAALVRNQREVIVGVLAGLTAVLGTGAVLAYAERLGQVGTHAQFHGQFGLTGYADGPLLTGGLAMGGIAAAGLAFVLARLWMTGRAR
;
A
#
# COMPACT_ATOMS: atom_id res chain seq x y z
N MET A 1 -9.76 -0.38 -2.04
CA MET A 1 -8.59 -0.04 -2.88
C MET A 1 -8.23 -1.27 -3.70
N PRO A 2 -8.13 -1.18 -5.03
CA PRO A 2 -7.78 -2.32 -5.89
C PRO A 2 -6.27 -2.60 -5.82
N LEU A 3 -5.84 -3.80 -6.20
CA LEU A 3 -4.49 -4.30 -5.96
C LEU A 3 -3.37 -3.42 -6.57
N PRO A 4 -3.43 -2.98 -7.86
CA PRO A 4 -2.32 -2.20 -8.42
C PRO A 4 -2.00 -0.87 -7.70
N PRO A 5 -2.97 0.04 -7.45
CA PRO A 5 -2.69 1.25 -6.69
C PRO A 5 -2.42 0.97 -5.21
N LEU A 6 -2.91 -0.15 -4.66
CA LEU A 6 -2.56 -0.56 -3.31
C LEU A 6 -1.09 -0.98 -3.21
N LEU A 7 -0.56 -1.73 -4.17
CA LEU A 7 0.87 -2.04 -4.25
C LEU A 7 1.72 -0.77 -4.38
N ALA A 8 1.29 0.17 -5.23
CA ALA A 8 1.95 1.46 -5.38
C ALA A 8 1.93 2.27 -4.08
N PHE A 9 0.80 2.25 -3.36
CA PHE A 9 0.66 2.86 -2.04
C PHE A 9 1.58 2.20 -1.01
N THR A 10 1.67 0.88 -0.99
CA THR A 10 2.55 0.12 -0.08
C THR A 10 4.02 0.48 -0.29
N LEU A 11 4.47 0.57 -1.54
CA LEU A 11 5.81 1.06 -1.88
C LEU A 11 6.02 2.51 -1.45
N LEU A 12 5.08 3.39 -1.77
CA LEU A 12 5.11 4.81 -1.41
C LEU A 12 5.27 5.00 0.10
N THR A 13 4.46 4.30 0.90
CA THR A 13 4.52 4.39 2.37
C THR A 13 5.87 3.93 2.92
N GLY A 14 6.51 2.92 2.32
CA GLY A 14 7.86 2.49 2.68
C GLY A 14 8.91 3.57 2.42
N PHE A 15 8.88 4.21 1.24
CA PHE A 15 9.78 5.32 0.95
C PHE A 15 9.54 6.53 1.86
N LEU A 16 8.29 6.94 2.07
CA LEU A 16 7.94 8.07 2.92
C LEU A 16 8.37 7.86 4.38
N THR A 17 8.18 6.65 4.92
CA THR A 17 8.61 6.35 6.29
C THR A 17 10.13 6.34 6.45
N SER A 18 10.87 5.91 5.42
CA SER A 18 12.33 6.03 5.41
C SER A 18 12.80 7.49 5.41
N LEU A 19 12.12 8.37 4.66
CA LEU A 19 12.40 9.81 4.64
C LEU A 19 12.03 10.51 5.94
N ALA A 20 10.93 10.11 6.58
CA ALA A 20 10.52 10.63 7.88
C ALA A 20 11.52 10.24 8.97
N GLY A 21 12.03 9.01 8.95
CA GLY A 21 13.03 8.50 9.89
C GLY A 21 14.49 8.90 9.59
N ARG A 22 14.73 9.82 8.64
CA ARG A 22 16.08 10.08 8.10
C ARG A 22 17.14 10.47 9.14
N GLN A 23 16.75 11.20 10.18
CA GLN A 23 17.67 11.63 11.25
C GLN A 23 18.19 10.43 12.04
N GLU A 24 17.31 9.49 12.41
CA GLU A 24 17.71 8.23 13.07
C GLU A 24 18.60 7.40 12.14
N LEU A 25 18.20 7.26 10.87
CA LEU A 25 18.89 6.39 9.92
C LEU A 25 20.33 6.83 9.62
N ARG A 26 20.57 8.15 9.59
CA ARG A 26 21.90 8.74 9.38
C ARG A 26 22.83 8.59 10.58
N MET A 27 22.29 8.69 11.80
CA MET A 27 23.10 8.66 13.03
C MET A 27 23.29 7.24 13.60
N SER A 28 22.37 6.31 13.28
CA SER A 28 22.38 4.98 13.87
C SER A 28 23.34 4.03 13.17
N PRO A 29 24.30 3.41 13.89
CA PRO A 29 25.18 2.38 13.32
C PRO A 29 24.49 1.00 13.19
N ARG A 30 23.25 0.85 13.67
CA ARG A 30 22.56 -0.45 13.68
C ARG A 30 22.18 -0.92 12.26
N PRO A 31 22.03 -2.23 12.03
CA PRO A 31 21.38 -2.73 10.82
C PRO A 31 20.00 -2.09 10.62
N ILE A 32 19.62 -1.81 9.36
CA ILE A 32 18.37 -1.09 9.04
C ILE A 32 17.14 -1.80 9.61
N VAL A 33 17.12 -3.14 9.55
CA VAL A 33 16.04 -4.00 10.07
C VAL A 33 15.88 -3.93 11.60
N LEU A 34 16.87 -3.41 12.34
CA LEU A 34 16.83 -3.24 13.79
C LEU A 34 16.56 -1.79 14.21
N THR A 35 16.21 -0.91 13.27
CA THR A 35 15.86 0.49 13.56
C THR A 35 14.42 0.61 14.02
N ARG A 36 14.13 1.65 14.82
CA ARG A 36 12.76 1.92 15.27
C ARG A 36 11.87 2.31 14.10
N GLY A 37 12.43 3.02 13.11
CA GLY A 37 11.79 3.30 11.83
C GLY A 37 11.26 2.05 11.14
N PHE A 38 12.11 1.02 10.97
CA PHE A 38 11.71 -0.22 10.32
C PHE A 38 10.62 -0.96 11.11
N ALA A 39 10.79 -1.09 12.43
CA ALA A 39 9.79 -1.75 13.28
C ALA A 39 8.42 -1.04 13.23
N SER A 40 8.42 0.30 13.21
CA SER A 40 7.20 1.10 13.09
C SER A 40 6.52 0.89 11.74
N TYR A 41 7.31 0.85 10.65
CA TYR A 41 6.79 0.60 9.32
C TYR A 41 6.20 -0.80 9.18
N VAL A 42 6.92 -1.85 9.59
CA VAL A 42 6.43 -3.23 9.53
C VAL A 42 5.16 -3.39 10.38
N SER A 43 5.08 -2.75 11.55
CA SER A 43 3.86 -2.76 12.36
C SER A 43 2.68 -2.13 11.60
N TYR A 44 2.89 -1.00 10.93
CA TYR A 44 1.87 -0.38 10.08
C TYR A 44 1.49 -1.28 8.89
N ALA A 45 2.45 -1.86 8.19
CA ALA A 45 2.20 -2.75 7.06
C ALA A 45 1.37 -3.98 7.49
N CYS A 46 1.77 -4.64 8.58
CA CYS A 46 1.11 -5.87 9.06
C CYS A 46 -0.23 -5.62 9.76
N LEU A 47 -0.41 -4.51 10.46
CA LEU A 47 -1.63 -4.23 11.22
C LEU A 47 -2.64 -3.35 10.50
N VAL A 48 -2.23 -2.65 9.43
CA VAL A 48 -3.10 -1.73 8.70
C VAL A 48 -3.19 -2.13 7.23
N VAL A 49 -2.07 -2.12 6.51
CA VAL A 49 -2.09 -2.32 5.05
C VAL A 49 -2.57 -3.72 4.68
N VAL A 50 -1.92 -4.76 5.21
CA VAL A 50 -2.29 -6.16 4.90
C VAL A 50 -3.74 -6.47 5.28
N PRO A 51 -4.25 -6.13 6.48
CA PRO A 51 -5.66 -6.34 6.81
C PRO A 51 -6.63 -5.62 5.86
N ILE A 52 -6.28 -4.41 5.39
CA ILE A 52 -7.06 -3.70 4.37
C ILE A 52 -7.06 -4.47 3.04
N SER A 53 -5.91 -4.97 2.61
CA SER A 53 -5.79 -5.79 1.40
C SER A 53 -6.62 -7.07 1.51
N VAL A 54 -6.55 -7.74 2.65
CA VAL A 54 -7.34 -8.94 2.96
C VAL A 54 -8.83 -8.62 2.93
N TYR A 55 -9.26 -7.50 3.53
CA TYR A 55 -10.65 -7.06 3.49
C TYR A 55 -11.16 -6.92 2.05
N PHE A 56 -10.45 -6.18 1.19
CA PHE A 56 -10.88 -6.01 -0.19
C PHE A 56 -10.83 -7.32 -0.99
N TYR A 57 -9.85 -8.19 -0.73
CA TYR A 57 -9.78 -9.50 -1.38
C TYR A 57 -10.94 -10.41 -0.99
N VAL A 58 -11.29 -10.48 0.30
CA VAL A 58 -12.34 -11.38 0.82
C VAL A 58 -13.73 -10.90 0.43
N PHE A 59 -14.02 -9.61 0.57
CA PHE A 59 -15.38 -9.09 0.33
C PHE A 59 -15.60 -8.64 -1.12
N HIS A 60 -14.53 -8.29 -1.84
CA HIS A 60 -14.60 -7.67 -3.17
C HIS A 60 -13.49 -8.19 -4.10
N GLY A 61 -13.15 -9.48 -4.03
CA GLY A 61 -11.99 -10.07 -4.68
C GLY A 61 -11.88 -9.85 -6.18
N ASP A 62 -12.97 -10.06 -6.93
CA ASP A 62 -12.97 -9.86 -8.38
C ASP A 62 -12.69 -8.40 -8.76
N TRP A 63 -13.28 -7.44 -8.03
CA TRP A 63 -13.01 -6.02 -8.19
C TRP A 63 -11.59 -5.63 -7.74
N PHE A 64 -11.12 -6.21 -6.63
CA PHE A 64 -9.78 -6.01 -6.09
C PHE A 64 -8.70 -6.41 -7.10
N LEU A 65 -8.94 -7.49 -7.86
CA LEU A 65 -8.07 -7.99 -8.93
C LEU A 65 -8.37 -7.38 -10.30
N LEU A 66 -9.21 -6.34 -10.38
CA LEU A 66 -9.60 -5.67 -11.63
C LEU A 66 -10.18 -6.61 -12.70
N TYR A 67 -10.85 -7.67 -12.25
CA TYR A 67 -11.42 -8.71 -13.11
C TYR A 67 -10.38 -9.40 -14.00
N THR A 68 -9.10 -9.41 -13.61
CA THR A 68 -8.05 -10.09 -14.39
C THR A 68 -8.08 -11.61 -14.20
N ILE A 69 -8.48 -12.04 -13.01
CA ILE A 69 -8.55 -13.44 -12.60
C ILE A 69 -9.82 -13.61 -11.75
N ASP A 70 -10.55 -14.71 -11.97
CA ASP A 70 -11.66 -15.13 -11.12
C ASP A 70 -11.13 -15.54 -9.74
N VAL A 71 -11.55 -14.83 -8.69
CA VAL A 71 -11.03 -15.02 -7.34
C VAL A 71 -11.28 -16.45 -6.82
N ASN A 72 -12.36 -17.10 -7.26
CA ASN A 72 -12.73 -18.45 -6.82
C ASN A 72 -11.76 -19.52 -7.32
N ARG A 73 -10.93 -19.20 -8.31
CA ARG A 73 -9.91 -20.11 -8.85
C ARG A 73 -8.56 -19.99 -8.13
N ILE A 74 -8.39 -18.98 -7.28
CA ILE A 74 -7.11 -18.73 -6.60
C ILE A 74 -7.06 -19.57 -5.32
N PRO A 75 -6.10 -20.50 -5.18
CA PRO A 75 -5.93 -21.23 -3.94
C PRO A 75 -5.58 -20.27 -2.80
N SER A 76 -6.12 -20.50 -1.60
CA SER A 76 -5.88 -19.63 -0.43
C SER A 76 -4.40 -19.47 -0.09
N ALA A 77 -3.58 -20.50 -0.33
CA ALA A 77 -2.13 -20.43 -0.16
C ALA A 77 -1.47 -19.41 -1.10
N VAL A 78 -1.94 -19.30 -2.35
CA VAL A 78 -1.44 -18.31 -3.33
C VAL A 78 -1.85 -16.90 -2.92
N ALA A 79 -3.08 -16.72 -2.42
CA ALA A 79 -3.53 -15.44 -1.89
C ALA A 79 -2.68 -15.00 -0.68
N LEU A 80 -2.39 -15.93 0.25
CA LEU A 80 -1.52 -15.67 1.41
C LEU A 80 -0.13 -15.22 0.96
N VAL A 81 0.48 -15.92 -0.01
CA VAL A 81 1.77 -15.52 -0.59
C VAL A 81 1.68 -14.11 -1.19
N GLY A 82 0.58 -13.76 -1.84
CA GLY A 82 0.32 -12.41 -2.36
C GLY A 82 0.41 -11.32 -1.28
N PHE A 83 -0.24 -11.53 -0.13
CA PHE A 83 -0.18 -10.57 0.99
C PHE A 83 1.21 -10.50 1.65
N VAL A 84 1.92 -11.63 1.72
CA VAL A 84 3.30 -11.66 2.21
C VAL A 84 4.22 -10.87 1.25
N VAL A 85 4.05 -11.05 -0.06
CA VAL A 85 4.78 -10.29 -1.08
C VAL A 85 4.46 -8.81 -1.01
N GLU A 86 3.20 -8.43 -0.80
CA GLU A 86 2.79 -7.03 -0.61
C GLU A 86 3.53 -6.38 0.58
N ALA A 87 3.48 -7.00 1.76
CA ALA A 87 4.20 -6.51 2.94
C ALA A 87 5.72 -6.48 2.70
N GLY A 88 6.23 -7.48 1.98
CA GLY A 88 7.62 -7.58 1.56
C GLY A 88 8.04 -6.42 0.65
N LEU A 89 7.24 -6.07 -0.35
CA LEU A 89 7.50 -4.96 -1.27
C LEU A 89 7.61 -3.63 -0.53
N GLY A 90 6.66 -3.37 0.37
CA GLY A 90 6.71 -2.19 1.23
C GLY A 90 7.97 -2.13 2.10
N SER A 91 8.33 -3.28 2.68
CA SER A 91 9.54 -3.41 3.50
C SER A 91 10.81 -3.20 2.68
N LEU A 92 10.86 -3.72 1.45
CA LEU A 92 11.95 -3.50 0.50
C LEU A 92 12.06 -2.01 0.11
N ALA A 93 10.95 -1.32 -0.14
CA ALA A 93 10.96 0.11 -0.40
C ALA A 93 11.54 0.90 0.79
N PHE A 94 11.16 0.55 2.02
CA PHE A 94 11.78 1.13 3.21
C PHE A 94 13.28 0.85 3.27
N LEU A 95 13.71 -0.40 3.06
CA LEU A 95 15.13 -0.79 3.12
C LEU A 95 15.97 -0.04 2.09
N LEU A 96 15.48 0.04 0.85
CA LEU A 96 16.11 0.78 -0.24
C LEU A 96 16.16 2.28 0.08
N GLY A 97 15.05 2.85 0.54
CA GLY A 97 14.99 4.25 0.95
C GLY A 97 15.95 4.57 2.09
N ALA A 98 16.03 3.70 3.09
CA ALA A 98 16.93 3.84 4.22
C ALA A 98 18.41 3.73 3.83
N ALA A 99 18.76 2.82 2.91
CA ALA A 99 20.11 2.71 2.36
C ALA A 99 20.51 3.99 1.61
N LEU A 100 19.61 4.54 0.79
CA LEU A 100 19.85 5.80 0.08
C LEU A 100 19.96 7.00 1.03
N VAL A 101 19.12 7.07 2.07
CA VAL A 101 19.17 8.11 3.10
C VAL A 101 20.50 8.11 3.86
N ARG A 102 21.03 6.92 4.19
CA ARG A 102 22.36 6.75 4.80
C ARG A 102 23.48 7.27 3.92
N ASN A 103 23.35 7.03 2.61
CA ASN A 103 24.29 7.51 1.60
C ASN A 103 24.05 8.97 1.18
N GLN A 104 23.24 9.73 1.94
CA GLN A 104 22.88 11.13 1.65
C GLN A 104 22.20 11.36 0.29
N ARG A 105 21.59 10.32 -0.29
CA ARG A 105 20.86 10.36 -1.58
C ARG A 105 19.35 10.47 -1.38
N GLU A 106 18.91 11.33 -0.46
CA GLU A 106 17.49 11.46 -0.11
C GLU A 106 16.62 12.00 -1.25
N VAL A 107 17.21 12.78 -2.15
CA VAL A 107 16.55 13.24 -3.38
C VAL A 107 16.08 12.05 -4.22
N ILE A 108 16.89 11.00 -4.35
CA ILE A 108 16.50 9.79 -5.11
C ILE A 108 15.31 9.12 -4.44
N VAL A 109 15.27 9.06 -3.11
CA VAL A 109 14.13 8.50 -2.38
C VAL A 109 12.87 9.33 -2.61
N GLY A 110 13.00 10.66 -2.62
CA GLY A 110 11.89 11.56 -2.98
C GLY A 110 11.39 11.35 -4.40
N VAL A 111 12.29 11.15 -5.37
CA VAL A 111 11.93 10.82 -6.76
C VAL A 111 11.23 9.46 -6.85
N LEU A 112 11.74 8.43 -6.18
CA LEU A 112 11.11 7.11 -6.15
C LEU A 112 9.72 7.16 -5.51
N ALA A 113 9.57 7.88 -4.40
CA ALA A 113 8.28 8.14 -3.78
C ALA A 113 7.33 8.86 -4.77
N GLY A 114 7.79 9.93 -5.41
CA GLY A 114 7.01 10.64 -6.44
C GLY A 114 6.59 9.74 -7.60
N LEU A 115 7.50 8.93 -8.14
CA LEU A 115 7.22 7.97 -9.20
C LEU A 115 6.18 6.94 -8.75
N THR A 116 6.31 6.37 -7.54
CA THR A 116 5.30 5.42 -7.02
C THR A 116 3.92 6.08 -6.84
N ALA A 117 3.87 7.34 -6.41
CA ALA A 117 2.61 8.09 -6.30
C ALA A 117 1.98 8.35 -7.67
N VAL A 118 2.79 8.70 -8.67
CA VAL A 118 2.34 8.87 -10.06
C VAL A 118 1.85 7.55 -10.65
N LEU A 119 2.56 6.45 -10.44
CA LEU A 119 2.14 5.11 -10.90
C LEU A 119 0.84 4.66 -10.22
N GLY A 120 0.69 4.91 -8.92
CA GLY A 120 -0.55 4.61 -8.20
C GLY A 120 -1.73 5.41 -8.74
N THR A 121 -1.55 6.72 -8.90
CA THR A 121 -2.58 7.60 -9.50
C THR A 121 -2.88 7.19 -10.95
N GLY A 122 -1.84 6.92 -11.73
CA GLY A 122 -1.94 6.47 -13.12
C GLY A 122 -2.70 5.16 -13.24
N ALA A 123 -2.50 4.21 -12.32
CA ALA A 123 -3.27 2.97 -12.29
C ALA A 123 -4.75 3.22 -11.99
N VAL A 124 -5.08 4.11 -11.04
CA VAL A 124 -6.49 4.48 -10.77
C VAL A 124 -7.14 5.08 -12.02
N LEU A 125 -6.45 5.98 -12.71
CA LEU A 125 -6.97 6.62 -13.92
C LEU A 125 -7.08 5.64 -15.10
N ALA A 126 -6.07 4.80 -15.32
CA ALA A 126 -6.04 3.82 -16.40
C ALA A 126 -7.14 2.76 -16.26
N TYR A 127 -7.56 2.45 -15.05
CA TYR A 127 -8.61 1.48 -14.76
C TYR A 127 -9.92 2.13 -14.29
N ALA A 128 -10.11 3.42 -14.47
CA ALA A 128 -11.25 4.16 -13.92
C ALA A 128 -12.61 3.55 -14.31
N GLU A 129 -12.78 3.15 -15.57
CA GLU A 129 -14.01 2.49 -16.05
C GLU A 129 -14.27 1.17 -15.32
N ARG A 130 -13.24 0.33 -15.17
CA ARG A 130 -13.35 -0.95 -14.44
C ARG A 130 -13.63 -0.73 -12.97
N LEU A 131 -13.03 0.30 -12.38
CA LEU A 131 -13.20 0.64 -10.97
C LEU A 131 -14.57 1.19 -10.66
N GLY A 132 -15.18 1.89 -11.61
CA GLY A 132 -16.55 2.39 -11.52
C GLY A 132 -17.62 1.31 -11.54
N GLN A 133 -17.27 0.08 -11.96
CA GLN A 133 -18.20 -1.04 -12.09
C GLN A 133 -17.91 -2.12 -11.04
N VAL A 134 -18.97 -2.59 -10.37
CA VAL A 134 -18.89 -3.62 -9.33
C VAL A 134 -19.76 -4.81 -9.74
N GLY A 135 -19.17 -6.00 -9.70
CA GLY A 135 -19.82 -7.27 -9.98
C GLY A 135 -18.88 -8.44 -9.76
N THR A 136 -19.30 -9.63 -10.17
CA THR A 136 -18.46 -10.82 -10.25
C THR A 136 -17.66 -10.86 -11.55
N HIS A 137 -16.61 -11.68 -11.62
CA HIS A 137 -15.81 -11.88 -12.83
C HIS A 137 -16.68 -12.26 -14.05
N ALA A 138 -17.70 -13.11 -13.86
CA ALA A 138 -18.63 -13.51 -14.91
C ALA A 138 -19.55 -12.37 -15.35
N GLN A 139 -20.07 -11.57 -14.40
CA GLN A 139 -20.90 -10.40 -14.69
C GLN A 139 -20.13 -9.32 -15.45
N PHE A 140 -18.87 -9.09 -15.08
CA PHE A 140 -18.01 -8.12 -15.74
C PHE A 140 -17.70 -8.52 -17.20
N HIS A 141 -17.32 -9.77 -17.44
CA HIS A 141 -17.05 -10.22 -18.82
C HIS A 141 -18.31 -10.42 -19.65
N GLY A 142 -19.43 -10.77 -19.00
CA GLY A 142 -20.73 -10.91 -19.66
C GLY A 142 -21.50 -9.58 -19.82
N GLN A 143 -21.00 -8.48 -19.24
CA GLN A 143 -21.62 -7.15 -19.30
C GLN A 143 -23.09 -7.14 -18.81
N PHE A 144 -23.38 -7.87 -17.73
CA PHE A 144 -24.72 -7.94 -17.14
C PHE A 144 -24.68 -7.79 -15.61
N GLY A 145 -25.74 -7.21 -15.03
CA GLY A 145 -25.92 -7.13 -13.57
C GLY A 145 -24.85 -6.33 -12.82
N LEU A 146 -24.17 -5.39 -13.50
CA LEU A 146 -23.16 -4.53 -12.90
C LEU A 146 -23.81 -3.38 -12.12
N THR A 147 -23.25 -3.08 -10.95
CA THR A 147 -23.66 -1.93 -10.13
C THR A 147 -22.57 -0.87 -10.11
N GLY A 148 -22.95 0.41 -9.98
CA GLY A 148 -21.98 1.49 -9.84
C GLY A 148 -21.18 1.38 -8.53
N TYR A 149 -19.92 1.82 -8.57
CA TYR A 149 -19.05 1.90 -7.39
C TYR A 149 -19.68 2.70 -6.24
N ALA A 150 -20.39 3.77 -6.58
CA ALA A 150 -21.04 4.67 -5.62
C ALA A 150 -22.35 4.11 -5.04
N ASP A 151 -22.96 3.13 -5.72
CA ASP A 151 -24.29 2.60 -5.36
C ASP A 151 -24.21 1.45 -4.35
N GLY A 152 -23.00 0.93 -4.10
CA GLY A 152 -22.75 -0.22 -3.25
C GLY A 152 -21.95 0.07 -1.97
N PRO A 153 -21.79 -0.95 -1.09
CA PRO A 153 -21.02 -0.84 0.16
C PRO A 153 -19.52 -0.61 -0.07
N LEU A 154 -19.05 -0.78 -1.32
CA LEU A 154 -17.66 -0.65 -1.71
C LEU A 154 -17.15 0.79 -1.56
N LEU A 155 -17.97 1.81 -1.81
CA LEU A 155 -17.61 3.20 -1.57
C LEU A 155 -17.32 3.43 -0.07
N THR A 156 -18.23 2.97 0.79
CA THR A 156 -18.12 3.14 2.25
C THR A 156 -16.91 2.39 2.79
N GLY A 157 -16.69 1.14 2.35
CA GLY A 157 -15.50 0.37 2.68
C GLY A 157 -14.22 1.02 2.14
N GLY A 158 -14.26 1.55 0.92
CA GLY A 158 -13.19 2.32 0.28
C GLY A 158 -12.75 3.52 1.11
N LEU A 159 -13.70 4.36 1.51
CA LEU A 159 -13.46 5.56 2.32
C LEU A 159 -12.98 5.21 3.72
N ALA A 160 -13.63 4.23 4.39
CA ALA A 160 -13.26 3.82 5.74
C ALA A 160 -11.84 3.25 5.78
N MET A 161 -11.54 2.25 4.94
CA MET A 161 -10.23 1.61 4.90
C MET A 161 -9.15 2.57 4.40
N GLY A 162 -9.44 3.39 3.38
CA GLY A 162 -8.53 4.44 2.91
C GLY A 162 -8.22 5.47 3.99
N GLY A 163 -9.23 5.87 4.78
CA GLY A 163 -9.07 6.74 5.93
C GLY A 163 -8.19 6.14 7.03
N ILE A 164 -8.40 4.86 7.36
CA ILE A 164 -7.57 4.13 8.33
C ILE A 164 -6.12 4.05 7.85
N ALA A 165 -5.90 3.72 6.57
CA ALA A 165 -4.55 3.68 5.99
C ALA A 165 -3.87 5.05 6.06
N ALA A 166 -4.56 6.12 5.64
CA ALA A 166 -4.02 7.48 5.66
C ALA A 166 -3.73 7.96 7.09
N ALA A 167 -4.64 7.71 8.04
CA ALA A 167 -4.47 8.09 9.44
C ALA A 167 -3.31 7.32 10.09
N GLY A 168 -3.22 6.00 9.84
CA GLY A 168 -2.12 5.16 10.32
C GLY A 168 -0.77 5.63 9.76
N LEU A 169 -0.71 5.93 8.46
CA LEU A 169 0.48 6.47 7.83
C LEU A 169 0.87 7.84 8.42
N ALA A 170 -0.09 8.75 8.53
CA ALA A 170 0.14 10.08 9.10
C ALA A 170 0.69 9.99 10.53
N PHE A 171 0.13 9.08 11.35
CA PHE A 171 0.62 8.82 12.70
C PHE A 171 2.06 8.30 12.71
N VAL A 172 2.41 7.32 11.87
CA VAL A 172 3.77 6.78 11.77
C VAL A 172 4.76 7.86 11.32
N LEU A 173 4.42 8.62 10.28
CA LEU A 173 5.26 9.70 9.75
C LEU A 173 5.48 10.78 10.80
N ALA A 174 4.41 11.24 11.47
CA ALA A 174 4.48 12.24 12.52
C ALA A 174 5.35 11.76 13.69
N ARG A 175 5.16 10.51 14.14
CA ARG A 175 5.94 9.92 15.23
C ARG A 175 7.43 9.86 14.91
N LEU A 176 7.78 9.39 13.71
CA LEU A 176 9.19 9.31 13.28
C LEU A 176 9.82 10.69 13.16
N TRP A 177 9.08 11.65 12.61
CA TRP A 177 9.56 13.01 12.43
C TRP A 177 9.75 13.76 13.75
N MET A 178 8.83 13.61 14.71
CA MET A 178 8.96 14.19 16.05
C MET A 178 10.16 13.60 16.82
N THR A 179 10.35 12.28 16.72
CA THR A 179 11.47 11.61 17.41
C THR A 179 12.83 12.09 16.90
N GLY A 180 12.93 12.42 15.62
CA GLY A 180 14.16 12.94 15.03
C GLY A 180 14.48 14.39 15.41
N ARG A 181 13.48 15.21 15.77
CA ARG A 181 13.66 16.61 16.20
C ARG A 181 14.06 16.77 17.66
N ALA A 182 13.77 15.78 18.50
CA ALA A 182 14.08 15.80 19.92
C ALA A 182 15.54 15.41 20.24
N ARG A 183 16.38 15.19 19.21
CA ARG A 183 17.80 14.84 19.29
C ARG A 183 18.62 15.85 18.52
#